data_AF-A0A498S6N6-F1
#
_entry.id   AF-A0A498S6N6-F1
#
_cell.length_a   1.000
_cell.length_b   1.000
_cell.length_c   1.000
_cell.angle_alpha   90.00
_cell.angle_beta   90.00
_cell.angle_gamma   90.00
#
_symmetry.space_group_name_H-M   'P 1'
#
loop_
_entity.id
_entity.type
_entity.pdbx_description
1 polymer ?
#
loop_
_entity_poly.entity_id
_entity_poly.type
_entity_poly.pdbx_seq_one_letter_code
_entity_poly.pdbx_strand_id
1 'polypeptide(L)'
;MTVFNTRSVTTTATTTLSSSTTTTTSESMSEGSNNCSSTARQLSNAHAAAGEAAPSNIMENNVVFPVGSVLECRNVLNSTTVGQVICSDQPTRLLVLRDTSEPGGVPLVRIINLALVAQVTCLKDKGGEQSLPWPNLQISTKQVQERMNRAIARKKASIMQTNVSVEGQRVFIYLRKTLEHRVEWSGSNIKVLNRVLVQPPYTADSIEPIGDISDTAVASAKEHVRKILTKYHSTQQISTPSDDAPADPTPSR
;
A
#
# COMPACT_ATOMS: atom_id res chain seq x y z
N MET A 1 1.21 33.27 7.38
CA MET A 1 1.87 32.67 8.56
C MET A 1 0.78 32.38 9.57
N THR A 2 0.46 31.10 9.79
CA THR A 2 -0.63 30.70 10.69
C THR A 2 -0.09 29.63 11.61
N VAL A 3 -0.01 29.99 12.90
CA VAL A 3 0.50 29.20 14.02
C VAL A 3 -0.59 28.26 14.50
N PHE A 4 -0.31 26.96 14.56
CA PHE A 4 -1.16 25.97 15.24
C PHE A 4 -0.68 25.77 16.67
N ASN A 5 -1.55 26.11 17.62
CA ASN A 5 -1.36 26.01 19.05
C ASN A 5 -1.64 24.57 19.51
N THR A 6 -0.67 23.92 20.15
CA THR A 6 -0.80 22.58 20.75
C THR A 6 -1.12 22.71 22.23
N ARG A 7 -2.29 22.25 22.67
CA ARG A 7 -2.60 22.09 24.09
C ARG A 7 -2.55 20.61 24.46
N SER A 8 -1.58 20.28 25.32
CA SER A 8 -1.41 18.97 25.96
C SER A 8 -2.45 18.82 27.08
N VAL A 9 -3.07 17.64 27.20
CA VAL A 9 -3.84 17.25 28.38
C VAL A 9 -3.18 16.03 29.00
N THR A 10 -2.67 16.21 30.20
CA THR A 10 -2.19 15.18 31.12
C THR A 10 -3.38 14.68 31.93
N THR A 11 -3.58 13.37 32.02
CA THR A 11 -4.50 12.80 33.01
C THR A 11 -3.82 11.61 33.69
N THR A 12 -3.62 11.78 34.98
CA THR A 12 -2.94 10.90 35.93
C THR A 12 -3.87 9.77 36.34
N ALA A 13 -3.33 8.55 36.45
CA ALA A 13 -4.03 7.38 36.97
C ALA A 13 -4.18 7.48 38.50
N THR A 14 -5.28 6.95 39.05
CA THR A 14 -5.39 6.59 40.47
C THR A 14 -6.16 5.28 40.60
N THR A 15 -5.49 4.31 41.19
CA THR A 15 -5.97 2.97 41.53
C THR A 15 -6.56 2.99 42.93
N THR A 16 -7.78 2.49 43.11
CA THR A 16 -8.30 2.09 44.42
C THR A 16 -9.07 0.78 44.29
N LEU A 17 -8.56 -0.25 44.97
CA LEU A 17 -9.20 -1.54 45.24
C LEU A 17 -10.24 -1.38 46.35
N SER A 18 -11.40 -2.04 46.21
CA SER A 18 -12.30 -2.38 47.31
C SER A 18 -13.15 -3.59 46.92
N SER A 19 -13.22 -4.56 47.83
CA SER A 19 -13.83 -5.88 47.71
C SER A 19 -15.22 -5.96 48.37
N SER A 20 -15.97 -7.03 48.03
CA SER A 20 -17.15 -7.63 48.71
C SER A 20 -18.50 -6.90 48.45
N THR A 21 -19.68 -7.51 48.30
CA THR A 21 -20.25 -8.81 48.71
C THR A 21 -21.49 -9.14 47.84
N THR A 22 -21.83 -10.44 47.78
CA THR A 22 -23.03 -11.08 47.21
C THR A 22 -24.40 -10.54 47.69
N THR A 23 -25.42 -10.57 46.82
CA THR A 23 -26.79 -10.96 47.21
C THR A 23 -27.64 -11.38 46.00
N THR A 24 -28.27 -12.54 46.17
CA THR A 24 -29.31 -13.20 45.37
C THR A 24 -30.66 -12.49 45.45
N THR A 25 -31.40 -12.40 44.35
CA THR A 25 -32.86 -12.62 44.35
C THR A 25 -33.42 -12.82 42.94
N SER A 26 -34.44 -13.66 42.88
CA SER A 26 -35.10 -14.31 41.76
C SER A 26 -36.46 -13.67 41.42
N GLU A 27 -37.13 -14.22 40.40
CA GLU A 27 -38.54 -14.03 39.97
C GLU A 27 -38.80 -12.92 38.94
N SER A 28 -39.71 -13.05 37.97
CA SER A 28 -40.47 -14.16 37.38
C SER A 28 -41.19 -13.65 36.11
N MET A 29 -41.81 -14.59 35.41
CA MET A 29 -42.47 -14.60 34.09
C MET A 29 -43.35 -13.40 33.67
N SER A 30 -43.44 -13.17 32.36
CA SER A 30 -44.75 -13.18 31.67
C SER A 30 -44.62 -13.29 30.15
N GLU A 31 -45.39 -14.25 29.61
CA GLU A 31 -45.63 -14.48 28.20
C GLU A 31 -46.54 -13.39 27.61
N GLY A 32 -46.33 -13.09 26.32
CA GLY A 32 -47.16 -12.17 25.56
C GLY A 32 -47.21 -12.59 24.10
N SER A 33 -48.03 -13.61 23.82
CA SER A 33 -48.49 -13.97 22.47
C SER A 33 -49.20 -12.78 21.83
N ASN A 34 -48.89 -12.46 20.58
CA ASN A 34 -49.84 -11.86 19.65
C ASN A 34 -49.55 -12.32 18.21
N ASN A 35 -50.52 -13.06 17.70
CA ASN A 35 -50.65 -13.59 16.35
C ASN A 35 -51.43 -12.57 15.51
N CYS A 36 -51.01 -12.26 14.28
CA CYS A 36 -51.96 -11.89 13.23
C CYS A 36 -51.37 -12.02 11.83
N SER A 37 -52.26 -12.33 10.92
CA SER A 37 -52.09 -13.20 9.76
C SER A 37 -52.24 -12.47 8.43
N SER A 38 -51.82 -13.17 7.36
CA SER A 38 -52.21 -13.03 5.95
C SER A 38 -51.67 -11.79 5.20
N THR A 39 -51.07 -11.94 4.01
CA THR A 39 -51.81 -12.39 2.83
C THR A 39 -50.86 -13.01 1.79
N ALA A 40 -51.15 -14.25 1.42
CA ALA A 40 -50.58 -14.91 0.26
C ALA A 40 -51.18 -14.34 -1.04
N ARG A 41 -50.33 -14.06 -2.03
CA ARG A 41 -50.75 -14.00 -3.44
C ARG A 41 -49.92 -15.00 -4.23
N GLN A 42 -50.63 -16.04 -4.65
CA GLN A 42 -50.24 -17.07 -5.59
C GLN A 42 -50.67 -16.64 -7.00
N LEU A 43 -49.90 -17.06 -8.01
CA LEU A 43 -50.10 -17.07 -9.49
C LEU A 43 -48.76 -16.62 -10.12
N SER A 44 -48.10 -17.30 -11.05
CA SER A 44 -48.42 -18.49 -11.86
C SER A 44 -47.12 -18.96 -12.55
N ASN A 45 -46.98 -20.27 -12.75
CA ASN A 45 -45.89 -20.87 -13.51
C ASN A 45 -45.82 -20.34 -14.94
N ALA A 46 -44.64 -19.89 -15.38
CA ALA A 46 -44.26 -19.83 -16.78
C ALA A 46 -42.76 -20.15 -16.94
N HIS A 47 -42.53 -21.26 -17.63
CA HIS A 47 -41.37 -21.65 -18.45
C HIS A 47 -39.97 -21.12 -18.09
N ALA A 48 -39.09 -22.06 -17.75
CA ALA A 48 -37.65 -21.89 -17.79
C ALA A 48 -37.21 -21.45 -19.21
N ALA A 49 -36.69 -20.23 -19.31
CA ALA A 49 -35.89 -19.77 -20.44
C ALA A 49 -34.46 -19.60 -19.95
N ALA A 50 -33.53 -20.31 -20.60
CA ALA A 50 -32.10 -20.07 -20.43
C ALA A 50 -31.82 -18.59 -20.76
N GLY A 51 -31.39 -17.82 -19.77
CA GLY A 51 -31.06 -16.42 -19.94
C GLY A 51 -29.83 -16.28 -20.85
N GLU A 52 -30.06 -15.86 -22.08
CA GLU A 52 -29.01 -15.42 -22.98
C GLU A 52 -28.37 -14.15 -22.40
N ALA A 53 -27.06 -14.20 -22.17
CA ALA A 53 -26.29 -13.09 -21.61
C ALA A 53 -26.28 -11.90 -22.59
N ALA A 54 -27.15 -10.92 -22.37
CA ALA A 54 -27.22 -9.75 -23.23
C ALA A 54 -25.95 -8.89 -23.08
N PRO A 55 -25.27 -8.52 -24.18
CA PRO A 55 -24.16 -7.58 -24.13
C PRO A 55 -24.67 -6.20 -23.72
N SER A 56 -24.09 -5.63 -22.67
CA SER A 56 -24.47 -4.29 -22.21
C SER A 56 -23.65 -3.24 -22.95
N ASN A 57 -24.34 -2.31 -23.60
CA ASN A 57 -23.68 -1.20 -24.28
C ASN A 57 -23.31 -0.12 -23.23
N ILE A 58 -22.01 0.03 -22.97
CA ILE A 58 -21.46 0.82 -21.85
C ILE A 58 -21.67 2.33 -22.05
N MET A 59 -22.17 2.76 -23.22
CA MET A 59 -22.42 4.16 -23.52
C MET A 59 -23.62 4.76 -22.77
N GLU A 60 -24.44 3.93 -22.12
CA GLU A 60 -25.51 4.41 -21.25
C GLU A 60 -24.96 4.70 -19.85
N ASN A 61 -25.06 5.95 -19.40
CA ASN A 61 -24.50 6.46 -18.14
C ASN A 61 -25.03 5.80 -16.84
N ASN A 62 -25.86 4.75 -16.92
CA ASN A 62 -26.51 4.11 -15.77
C ASN A 62 -26.30 2.59 -15.70
N VAL A 63 -25.26 2.04 -16.35
CA VAL A 63 -24.95 0.61 -16.22
C VAL A 63 -24.44 0.31 -14.81
N VAL A 64 -25.19 -0.52 -14.07
CA VAL A 64 -24.80 -1.03 -12.75
C VAL A 64 -24.20 -2.41 -12.93
N PHE A 65 -23.00 -2.64 -12.39
CA PHE A 65 -22.34 -3.94 -12.38
C PHE A 65 -22.51 -4.60 -11.00
N PRO A 66 -23.34 -5.65 -10.86
CA PRO A 66 -23.57 -6.27 -9.55
C PRO A 66 -22.28 -6.90 -9.01
N VAL A 67 -21.98 -6.61 -7.74
CA VAL A 67 -20.82 -7.19 -7.04
C VAL A 67 -20.95 -8.71 -6.98
N GLY A 68 -19.92 -9.41 -7.44
CA GLY A 68 -19.85 -10.86 -7.46
C GLY A 68 -20.27 -11.51 -8.79
N SER A 69 -20.84 -10.76 -9.74
CA SER A 69 -21.05 -11.24 -11.11
C SER A 69 -19.71 -11.40 -11.82
N VAL A 70 -19.61 -12.33 -12.76
CA VAL A 70 -18.41 -12.53 -13.59
C VAL A 70 -18.65 -11.86 -14.92
N LEU A 71 -17.77 -10.92 -15.27
CA LEU A 71 -17.84 -10.13 -16.49
C LEU A 71 -16.66 -10.46 -17.40
N GLU A 72 -16.91 -10.42 -18.69
CA GLU A 72 -15.91 -10.30 -19.73
C GLU A 72 -15.88 -8.86 -20.23
N CYS A 73 -14.72 -8.21 -20.12
CA CYS A 73 -14.48 -6.87 -20.66
C CYS A 73 -13.58 -6.98 -21.89
N ARG A 74 -14.07 -6.53 -23.04
CA ARG A 74 -13.27 -6.40 -24.27
C ARG A 74 -12.87 -4.94 -24.45
N ASN A 75 -11.58 -4.67 -24.51
CA ASN A 75 -11.07 -3.32 -24.77
C ASN A 75 -11.16 -2.94 -26.25
N VAL A 76 -10.87 -1.67 -26.57
CA VAL A 76 -10.85 -1.16 -27.96
C VAL A 76 -9.78 -1.78 -28.86
N LEU A 77 -8.82 -2.51 -28.28
CA LEU A 77 -7.78 -3.27 -28.99
C LEU A 77 -8.13 -4.76 -29.11
N ASN A 78 -9.38 -5.15 -28.84
CA ASN A 78 -9.88 -6.52 -28.85
C ASN A 78 -9.21 -7.48 -27.83
N SER A 79 -8.49 -6.97 -26.84
CA SER A 79 -8.02 -7.76 -25.70
C SER A 79 -9.14 -7.94 -24.69
N THR A 80 -9.34 -9.17 -24.23
CA THR A 80 -10.37 -9.54 -23.26
C THR A 80 -9.77 -9.73 -21.86
N THR A 81 -10.56 -9.38 -20.86
CA THR A 81 -10.25 -9.64 -19.45
C THR A 81 -11.52 -10.16 -18.79
N VAL A 82 -11.42 -11.34 -18.18
CA VAL A 82 -12.52 -11.96 -17.44
C VAL A 82 -12.25 -11.84 -15.95
N GLY A 83 -13.27 -11.47 -15.18
CA GLY A 83 -13.11 -11.43 -13.74
C GLY A 83 -14.41 -11.20 -12.98
N GLN A 84 -14.35 -11.44 -11.69
CA GLN A 84 -15.46 -11.23 -10.77
C GLN A 84 -15.50 -9.76 -10.31
N VAL A 85 -16.67 -9.12 -10.39
CA VAL A 85 -16.85 -7.73 -9.94
C VAL A 85 -16.63 -7.62 -8.45
N ILE A 86 -15.69 -6.75 -8.06
CA ILE A 86 -15.46 -6.35 -6.66
C ILE A 86 -16.28 -5.08 -6.37
N CYS A 87 -16.15 -4.06 -7.22
CA CYS A 87 -16.89 -2.81 -7.14
C CYS A 87 -16.80 -2.04 -8.47
N SER A 88 -17.64 -1.03 -8.64
CA SER A 88 -17.55 -0.05 -9.72
C SER A 88 -17.66 1.37 -9.16
N ASP A 89 -16.89 2.29 -9.74
CA ASP A 89 -17.00 3.73 -9.53
C ASP A 89 -17.61 4.34 -10.80
N GLN A 90 -18.91 4.68 -10.71
CA GLN A 90 -19.66 5.18 -11.85
C GLN A 90 -19.18 6.58 -12.29
N PRO A 91 -19.01 7.57 -11.39
CA PRO A 91 -18.45 8.87 -11.74
C PRO A 91 -17.14 8.82 -12.53
N THR A 92 -16.17 8.00 -12.09
CA THR A 92 -14.87 7.90 -12.77
C THR A 92 -14.83 6.81 -13.84
N ARG A 93 -15.94 6.10 -14.06
CA ARG A 93 -16.06 4.98 -15.00
C ARG A 93 -14.97 3.92 -14.78
N LEU A 94 -14.71 3.56 -13.52
CA LEU A 94 -13.76 2.50 -13.17
C LEU A 94 -14.51 1.24 -12.73
N LEU A 95 -14.08 0.09 -13.24
CA LEU A 95 -14.57 -1.23 -12.83
C LEU A 95 -13.43 -2.02 -12.22
N VAL A 96 -13.63 -2.55 -11.01
CA VAL A 96 -12.63 -3.34 -10.30
C VAL A 96 -13.02 -4.80 -10.38
N LEU A 97 -12.17 -5.60 -11.02
CA LEU A 97 -12.34 -7.04 -11.17
C LEU A 97 -11.28 -7.81 -10.39
N ARG A 98 -11.70 -8.91 -9.77
CA ARG A 98 -10.80 -9.99 -9.35
C ARG A 98 -10.58 -10.89 -10.56
N ASP A 99 -9.32 -11.10 -10.93
CA ASP A 99 -8.96 -12.02 -12.00
C ASP A 99 -9.31 -13.46 -11.59
N THR A 100 -10.05 -14.15 -12.45
CA THR A 100 -10.46 -15.54 -12.27
C THR A 100 -9.87 -16.47 -13.33
N SER A 101 -8.95 -15.98 -14.16
CA SER A 101 -8.41 -16.74 -15.29
C SER A 101 -7.53 -17.92 -14.88
N GLU A 102 -6.85 -17.85 -13.73
CA GLU A 102 -5.91 -18.88 -13.27
C GLU A 102 -6.29 -19.46 -11.90
N PRO A 103 -6.81 -20.70 -11.85
CA PRO A 103 -7.06 -21.39 -10.59
C PRO A 103 -5.76 -21.63 -9.83
N GLY A 104 -5.64 -21.08 -8.61
CA GLY A 104 -4.47 -21.28 -7.73
C GLY A 104 -3.33 -20.28 -7.90
N GLY A 105 -3.44 -19.31 -8.82
CA GLY A 105 -2.51 -18.19 -8.96
C GLY A 105 -2.63 -17.15 -7.83
N VAL A 106 -1.66 -16.24 -7.75
CA VAL A 106 -1.76 -15.06 -6.87
C VAL A 106 -3.00 -14.26 -7.27
N PRO A 107 -3.94 -13.95 -6.36
CA PRO A 107 -5.15 -13.23 -6.71
C PRO A 107 -4.78 -11.84 -7.24
N LEU A 108 -5.04 -11.61 -8.53
CA LEU A 108 -4.79 -10.33 -9.19
C LEU A 108 -6.06 -9.47 -9.15
N VAL A 109 -5.91 -8.22 -8.73
CA VAL A 109 -6.97 -7.20 -8.81
C VAL A 109 -6.67 -6.29 -9.99
N ARG A 110 -7.63 -6.16 -10.90
CA ARG A 110 -7.54 -5.31 -12.09
C ARG A 110 -8.49 -4.13 -11.97
N ILE A 111 -7.98 -2.93 -12.20
CA ILE A 111 -8.78 -1.71 -12.31
C ILE A 111 -8.91 -1.40 -13.80
N ILE A 112 -10.13 -1.45 -14.30
CA ILE A 112 -10.46 -1.27 -15.71
C ILE A 112 -11.09 0.11 -15.90
N ASN A 113 -10.48 0.92 -16.76
CA ASN A 113 -11.09 2.15 -17.23
C ASN A 113 -12.15 1.83 -18.30
N LEU A 114 -13.43 1.96 -17.94
CA LEU A 114 -14.55 1.65 -18.82
C LEU A 114 -14.64 2.58 -20.04
N ALA A 115 -13.93 3.71 -20.05
CA ALA A 115 -13.80 4.55 -21.25
C ALA A 115 -12.97 3.87 -22.35
N LEU A 116 -12.13 2.89 -22.00
CA LEU A 116 -11.30 2.12 -22.93
C LEU A 116 -11.87 0.72 -23.20
N VAL A 117 -13.09 0.45 -22.74
CA VAL A 117 -13.78 -0.82 -22.93
C VAL A 117 -14.80 -0.67 -24.06
N ALA A 118 -14.66 -1.52 -25.07
CA ALA A 118 -15.56 -1.58 -26.22
C ALA A 118 -16.83 -2.37 -25.91
N GLN A 119 -16.75 -3.42 -25.09
CA GLN A 119 -17.89 -4.27 -24.75
C GLN A 119 -17.73 -4.89 -23.37
N VAL A 120 -18.84 -4.98 -22.62
CA VAL A 120 -18.93 -5.78 -21.40
C VAL A 120 -20.03 -6.82 -21.57
N THR A 121 -19.70 -8.07 -21.26
CA THR A 121 -20.61 -9.22 -21.31
C THR A 121 -20.68 -9.86 -19.93
N CYS A 122 -21.90 -10.09 -19.42
CA CYS A 122 -22.08 -10.79 -18.16
C CYS A 122 -22.02 -12.31 -18.40
N LEU A 123 -20.96 -12.97 -17.95
CA LEU A 123 -20.79 -14.42 -18.12
C LEU A 123 -21.53 -15.22 -17.04
N LYS A 124 -21.62 -14.65 -15.83
CA LYS A 124 -22.32 -15.25 -14.71
C LYS A 124 -22.94 -14.17 -13.85
N ASP A 125 -24.26 -14.15 -13.80
CA ASP A 125 -24.97 -13.31 -12.86
C ASP A 125 -24.93 -13.92 -11.45
N LYS A 126 -24.88 -13.08 -10.42
CA LYS A 126 -24.89 -13.55 -9.04
C LYS A 126 -26.31 -13.96 -8.66
N GLY A 127 -26.67 -15.22 -8.93
CA GLY A 127 -27.88 -15.81 -8.39
C GLY A 127 -27.84 -15.85 -6.86
N GLY A 128 -28.64 -15.01 -6.19
CA GLY A 128 -29.19 -15.14 -4.84
C GLY A 128 -28.26 -15.27 -3.62
N GLU A 129 -27.13 -15.96 -3.72
CA GLU A 129 -26.25 -16.24 -2.59
C GLU A 129 -25.18 -15.18 -2.47
N GLN A 130 -25.28 -14.36 -1.42
CA GLN A 130 -24.24 -13.44 -0.98
C GLN A 130 -23.01 -14.20 -0.46
N SER A 131 -22.29 -14.89 -1.33
CA SER A 131 -20.88 -15.14 -1.08
C SER A 131 -20.18 -13.78 -1.12
N LEU A 132 -19.55 -13.40 0.00
CA LEU A 132 -18.66 -12.25 0.03
C LEU A 132 -17.56 -12.50 -1.01
N PRO A 133 -17.23 -11.53 -1.88
CA PRO A 133 -16.20 -11.72 -2.92
C PRO A 133 -14.83 -12.09 -2.34
N TRP A 134 -14.65 -11.84 -1.05
CA TRP A 134 -13.53 -12.25 -0.25
C TRP A 134 -13.97 -13.40 0.65
N PRO A 135 -13.32 -14.58 0.61
CA PRO A 135 -13.43 -15.50 1.75
C PRO A 135 -13.07 -14.71 3.00
N ASN A 136 -13.74 -14.95 4.13
CA ASN A 136 -13.46 -14.28 5.39
C ASN A 136 -11.97 -14.42 5.74
N LEU A 137 -11.18 -13.45 5.27
CA LEU A 137 -9.74 -13.43 5.47
C LEU A 137 -9.58 -12.98 6.90
N GLN A 138 -9.40 -13.95 7.79
CA GLN A 138 -9.17 -13.74 9.20
C GLN A 138 -7.78 -13.09 9.37
N ILE A 139 -7.66 -11.82 9.01
CA ILE A 139 -6.48 -11.02 9.28
C ILE A 139 -6.52 -10.70 10.77
N SER A 140 -5.60 -11.26 11.54
CA SER A 140 -5.52 -10.93 12.96
C SER A 140 -5.10 -9.47 13.15
N THR A 141 -5.62 -8.82 14.19
CA THR A 141 -5.19 -7.48 14.59
C THR A 141 -3.66 -7.39 14.72
N LYS A 142 -3.01 -8.48 15.17
CA LYS A 142 -1.54 -8.59 15.24
C LYS A 142 -0.87 -8.45 13.88
N GLN A 143 -1.39 -9.10 12.83
CA GLN A 143 -0.83 -8.99 11.48
C GLN A 143 -0.99 -7.58 10.90
N VAL A 144 -2.15 -6.94 11.14
CA VAL A 144 -2.37 -5.55 10.74
C VAL A 144 -1.39 -4.62 11.46
N GLN A 145 -1.26 -4.77 12.78
CA GLN A 145 -0.36 -3.96 13.60
C GLN A 145 1.10 -4.11 13.18
N GLU A 146 1.54 -5.34 12.90
CA GLU A 146 2.90 -5.62 12.41
C GLU A 146 3.17 -4.95 11.05
N ARG A 147 2.22 -5.04 10.11
CA ARG A 147 2.32 -4.38 8.80
C ARG A 147 2.36 -2.86 8.94
N MET A 148 1.51 -2.30 9.80
CA MET A 148 1.48 -0.87 10.09
C MET A 148 2.80 -0.39 10.71
N ASN A 149 3.29 -1.08 11.74
CA ASN A 149 4.55 -0.75 12.42
C ASN A 149 5.73 -0.80 11.45
N ARG A 150 5.76 -1.80 10.56
CA ARG A 150 6.78 -1.92 9.51
C ARG A 150 6.73 -0.76 8.52
N ALA A 151 5.53 -0.37 8.09
CA ALA A 151 5.36 0.78 7.19
C ALA A 151 5.81 2.09 7.85
N ILE A 152 5.44 2.30 9.12
CA ILE A 152 5.86 3.46 9.92
C ILE A 152 7.39 3.47 10.08
N ALA A 153 8.00 2.35 10.47
CA ALA A 153 9.45 2.24 10.63
C ALA A 153 10.19 2.55 9.31
N ARG A 154 9.71 2.00 8.19
CA ARG A 154 10.26 2.26 6.85
C ARG A 154 10.18 3.75 6.50
N LYS A 155 9.06 4.41 6.79
CA LYS A 155 8.89 5.84 6.53
C LYS A 155 9.81 6.66 7.43
N LYS A 156 9.84 6.39 8.74
CA LYS A 156 10.71 7.07 9.72
C LYS A 156 12.18 7.00 9.32
N ALA A 157 12.67 5.82 8.93
CA ALA A 157 14.04 5.63 8.44
C ALA A 157 14.35 6.42 7.16
N SER A 158 13.34 6.87 6.41
CA SER A 158 13.50 7.65 5.17
C SER A 158 13.43 9.16 5.37
N ILE A 159 12.96 9.62 6.53
CA ILE A 159 12.77 11.04 6.78
C ILE A 159 14.14 11.68 6.98
N MET A 160 14.42 12.69 6.17
CA MET A 160 15.64 13.47 6.26
C MET A 160 15.56 14.40 7.48
N GLN A 161 16.67 14.48 8.23
CA GLN A 161 16.77 15.44 9.34
C GLN A 161 17.09 16.84 8.80
N THR A 162 16.73 17.87 9.58
CA THR A 162 17.04 19.27 9.25
C THR A 162 18.56 19.49 9.23
N ASN A 163 19.06 20.19 8.20
CA ASN A 163 20.47 20.60 8.03
C ASN A 163 21.45 19.55 7.43
N VAL A 164 20.96 18.57 6.67
CA VAL A 164 21.83 17.67 5.89
C VAL A 164 22.32 18.34 4.60
N SER A 165 23.63 18.33 4.35
CA SER A 165 24.22 18.89 3.12
C SER A 165 23.78 18.11 1.88
N VAL A 166 23.67 18.77 0.72
CA VAL A 166 23.26 18.16 -0.56
C VAL A 166 24.08 16.90 -0.87
N GLU A 167 25.38 16.92 -0.57
CA GLU A 167 26.24 15.76 -0.77
C GLU A 167 25.83 14.57 0.11
N GLY A 168 25.54 14.82 1.39
CA GLY A 168 24.99 13.81 2.28
C GLY A 168 23.69 13.21 1.76
N GLN A 169 22.80 14.04 1.20
CA GLN A 169 21.53 13.57 0.62
C GLN A 169 21.78 12.62 -0.56
N ARG A 170 22.71 12.97 -1.46
CA ARG A 170 23.07 12.15 -2.63
C ARG A 170 23.67 10.81 -2.20
N VAL A 171 24.62 10.83 -1.27
CA VAL A 171 25.24 9.62 -0.71
C VAL A 171 24.21 8.73 -0.02
N PHE A 172 23.30 9.32 0.77
CA PHE A 172 22.23 8.58 1.43
C PHE A 172 21.31 7.87 0.43
N ILE A 173 20.88 8.57 -0.63
CA ILE A 173 20.04 7.98 -1.68
C ILE A 173 20.79 6.83 -2.37
N TYR A 174 22.07 7.00 -2.67
CA TYR A 174 22.88 5.98 -3.34
C TYR A 174 23.07 4.73 -2.46
N LEU A 175 23.40 4.92 -1.18
CA LEU A 175 23.50 3.82 -0.20
C LEU A 175 22.16 3.11 -0.03
N ARG A 176 21.05 3.85 0.07
CA ARG A 176 19.70 3.30 0.24
C ARG A 176 19.21 2.53 -0.99
N LYS A 177 19.63 2.90 -2.20
CA LYS A 177 19.39 2.09 -3.41
C LYS A 177 20.13 0.75 -3.38
N THR A 178 21.31 0.72 -2.74
CA THR A 178 22.18 -0.46 -2.71
C THR A 178 21.87 -1.41 -1.54
N LEU A 179 21.54 -0.84 -0.37
CA LEU A 179 21.40 -1.56 0.90
C LEU A 179 19.99 -1.45 1.51
N GLU A 180 19.05 -0.87 0.76
CA GLU A 180 17.63 -0.74 1.09
C GLU A 180 17.37 -0.14 2.50
N HIS A 181 16.66 -0.89 3.35
CA HIS A 181 16.17 -0.49 4.66
C HIS A 181 17.25 -0.51 5.74
N ARG A 182 18.48 -0.89 5.40
CA ARG A 182 19.60 -0.93 6.36
C ARG A 182 20.41 0.37 6.38
N VAL A 183 19.82 1.46 5.91
CA VAL A 183 20.43 2.80 5.83
C VAL A 183 19.47 3.81 6.44
N GLU A 184 19.94 4.49 7.49
CA GLU A 184 19.15 5.40 8.31
C GLU A 184 19.94 6.69 8.59
N TRP A 185 19.24 7.80 8.77
CA TRP A 185 19.86 9.02 9.27
C TRP A 185 20.18 8.92 10.76
N SER A 186 21.33 9.46 11.15
CA SER A 186 21.75 9.62 12.54
C SER A 186 22.35 11.02 12.71
N GLY A 187 21.50 12.01 13.01
CA GLY A 187 21.91 13.42 12.95
C GLY A 187 22.30 13.81 11.53
N SER A 188 23.47 14.43 11.40
CA SER A 188 24.13 14.75 10.13
C SER A 188 24.79 13.52 9.47
N ASN A 189 24.86 12.39 10.16
CA ASN A 189 25.59 11.21 9.72
C ASN A 189 24.64 10.15 9.16
N ILE A 190 25.18 9.19 8.42
CA ILE A 190 24.41 8.09 7.83
C ILE A 190 24.81 6.78 8.53
N LYS A 191 23.86 6.17 9.24
CA LYS A 191 24.04 4.89 9.91
C LYS A 191 23.71 3.77 8.93
N VAL A 192 24.65 2.85 8.74
CA VAL A 192 24.57 1.77 7.74
C VAL A 192 24.76 0.41 8.42
N LEU A 193 23.90 -0.54 8.10
CA LEU A 193 23.87 -1.91 8.62
C LEU A 193 23.79 -2.03 10.15
N ASN A 194 23.49 -0.94 10.87
CA ASN A 194 23.66 -0.82 12.32
C ASN A 194 25.09 -1.12 12.82
N ARG A 195 26.09 -1.06 11.93
CA ARG A 195 27.49 -1.41 12.23
C ARG A 195 28.47 -0.28 11.92
N VAL A 196 28.12 0.66 11.05
CA VAL A 196 29.02 1.76 10.69
C VAL A 196 28.25 3.08 10.55
N LEU A 197 28.99 4.17 10.71
CA LEU A 197 28.52 5.54 10.61
C LEU A 197 29.34 6.27 9.55
N VAL A 198 28.69 6.78 8.51
CA VAL A 198 29.32 7.61 7.49
C VAL A 198 29.12 9.07 7.88
N GLN A 199 30.20 9.77 8.14
CA GLN A 199 30.20 11.17 8.58
C GLN A 199 30.50 12.10 7.40
N PRO A 200 30.10 13.38 7.44
CA PRO A 200 30.62 14.41 6.54
C PRO A 200 32.16 14.38 6.53
N PRO A 201 32.84 14.56 5.37
CA PRO A 201 32.32 14.90 4.03
C PRO A 201 31.76 13.71 3.21
N TYR A 202 31.43 12.58 3.84
CA TYR A 202 30.83 11.39 3.22
C TYR A 202 31.72 10.68 2.19
N THR A 203 33.03 10.63 2.46
CA THR A 203 34.01 9.92 1.64
C THR A 203 34.21 8.48 2.12
N ALA A 204 34.94 7.70 1.33
CA ALA A 204 35.35 6.33 1.65
C ALA A 204 36.14 6.22 2.97
N ASP A 205 36.79 7.32 3.39
CA ASP A 205 37.60 7.37 4.60
C ASP A 205 36.80 7.86 5.82
N SER A 206 35.67 8.56 5.61
CA SER A 206 34.79 9.08 6.66
C SER A 206 33.84 8.02 7.24
N ILE A 207 34.29 6.76 7.38
CA ILE A 207 33.49 5.66 7.90
C ILE A 207 34.00 5.22 9.27
N GLU A 208 33.18 5.44 10.29
CA GLU A 208 33.43 5.02 11.66
C GLU A 208 32.68 3.73 12.01
N PRO A 209 33.32 2.79 12.73
CA PRO A 209 32.63 1.60 13.25
C PRO A 209 31.69 1.97 14.39
N ILE A 210 30.57 1.25 14.49
CA ILE A 210 29.64 1.28 15.62
C ILE A 210 29.81 -0.05 16.37
N GLY A 211 30.36 0.01 17.57
CA GLY A 211 30.60 -1.16 18.42
C GLY A 211 32.07 -1.60 18.45
N ASP A 212 32.30 -2.88 18.74
CA ASP A 212 33.64 -3.43 18.89
C ASP A 212 34.35 -3.54 17.52
N ILE A 213 35.52 -2.91 17.43
CA ILE A 213 36.36 -2.87 16.23
C ILE A 213 36.91 -4.26 15.89
N SER A 214 37.03 -5.14 16.89
CA SER A 214 37.48 -6.52 16.71
C SER A 214 36.42 -7.44 16.09
N ASP A 215 35.16 -6.99 16.01
CA ASP A 215 34.10 -7.75 15.35
C ASP A 215 34.31 -7.76 13.83
N THR A 216 34.61 -8.95 13.31
CA THR A 216 34.75 -9.23 11.87
C THR A 216 33.57 -8.73 11.04
N ALA A 217 32.35 -8.73 11.59
CA ALA A 217 31.17 -8.24 10.89
C ALA A 217 31.14 -6.71 10.78
N VAL A 218 31.72 -5.98 11.75
CA VAL A 218 31.90 -4.52 11.66
C VAL A 218 32.96 -4.19 10.61
N ALA A 219 34.09 -4.92 10.61
CA ALA A 219 35.15 -4.75 9.61
C ALA A 219 34.65 -5.01 8.18
N SER A 220 33.89 -6.10 7.98
CA SER A 220 33.27 -6.44 6.70
C SER A 220 32.24 -5.39 6.26
N ALA A 221 31.40 -4.90 7.18
CA ALA A 221 30.46 -3.81 6.89
C ALA A 221 31.18 -2.53 6.46
N LYS A 222 32.27 -2.16 7.15
CA LYS A 222 33.10 -1.00 6.81
C LYS A 222 33.69 -1.14 5.40
N GLU A 223 34.25 -2.30 5.07
CA GLU A 223 34.80 -2.58 3.75
C GLU A 223 33.75 -2.50 2.65
N HIS A 224 32.59 -3.10 2.89
CA HIS A 224 31.50 -3.08 1.93
C HIS A 224 30.99 -1.65 1.67
N VAL A 225 30.77 -0.87 2.72
CA VAL A 225 30.33 0.54 2.59
C VAL A 225 31.40 1.37 1.89
N ARG A 226 32.68 1.15 2.19
CA ARG A 226 33.79 1.81 1.50
C ARG A 226 33.74 1.59 -0.01
N LYS A 227 33.61 0.33 -0.45
CA LYS A 227 33.51 -0.01 -1.88
C LYS A 227 32.34 0.69 -2.56
N ILE A 228 31.19 0.76 -1.90
CA ILE A 228 30.00 1.45 -2.43
C ILE A 228 30.29 2.95 -2.60
N LEU A 229 30.89 3.60 -1.60
CA LEU A 229 31.23 5.02 -1.66
C LEU A 229 32.31 5.32 -2.70
N THR A 230 33.36 4.49 -2.81
CA THR A 230 34.38 4.63 -3.85
C THR A 230 33.77 4.59 -5.24
N LYS A 231 32.88 3.61 -5.51
CA LYS A 231 32.17 3.51 -6.79
C LYS A 231 31.32 4.74 -7.08
N TYR A 232 30.62 5.26 -6.08
CA TYR A 232 29.80 6.47 -6.21
C TYR A 232 30.64 7.67 -6.63
N HIS A 233 31.76 7.93 -5.95
CA HIS A 233 32.65 9.06 -6.24
C HIS A 233 33.32 8.92 -7.61
N SER A 234 33.76 7.72 -8.00
CA SER A 234 34.28 7.48 -9.35
C SER A 234 33.22 7.75 -10.44
N THR A 235 31.97 7.37 -10.20
CA THR A 235 30.87 7.61 -11.16
C THR A 235 30.55 9.10 -11.28
N GLN A 236 30.59 9.85 -10.18
CA GLN A 236 30.37 11.30 -10.16
C GLN A 236 31.43 12.05 -10.98
N GLN A 237 32.72 11.67 -10.86
CA GLN A 237 33.82 12.31 -11.60
C GLN A 237 33.73 12.10 -13.12
N ILE A 238 33.14 11.00 -13.58
CA ILE A 238 32.94 10.73 -15.01
C ILE A 238 31.82 11.61 -15.61
N SER A 239 30.91 12.10 -14.76
CA SER A 239 29.71 12.84 -15.19
C SER A 239 29.85 14.36 -15.21
N THR A 240 31.01 14.91 -14.86
CA THR A 240 31.30 16.33 -15.05
C THR A 240 31.79 16.56 -16.49
N PRO A 241 30.99 17.14 -17.40
CA PRO A 241 31.52 17.55 -18.69
C PRO A 241 32.56 18.65 -18.45
N SER A 242 33.78 18.42 -18.91
CA SER A 242 34.79 19.48 -19.05
C SER A 242 34.29 20.44 -20.13
N ASP A 243 33.64 21.52 -19.70
CA ASP A 243 33.31 22.66 -20.56
C ASP A 243 34.54 23.56 -20.71
N ASP A 244 35.63 22.98 -21.23
CA ASP A 244 36.77 23.72 -21.76
C ASP A 244 36.60 23.79 -23.28
N ALA A 245 35.59 24.55 -23.71
CA ALA A 245 35.56 25.05 -25.07
C ALA A 245 36.60 26.18 -25.18
N PRO A 246 37.61 26.08 -26.07
CA PRO A 246 38.54 27.18 -26.28
C PRO A 246 37.78 28.40 -26.78
N ALA A 247 37.96 29.54 -26.11
CA ALA A 247 37.34 30.80 -26.50
C ALA A 247 37.70 31.14 -27.96
N ASP A 248 36.67 31.22 -28.80
CA ASP A 248 36.75 31.61 -30.20
C ASP A 248 37.26 33.07 -30.30
N PRO A 249 38.32 33.36 -31.09
CA PRO A 249 38.80 34.73 -31.27
C PRO A 249 37.77 35.57 -32.04
N THR A 250 37.36 36.67 -31.42
CA THR A 250 36.41 37.65 -31.96
C THR A 250 36.91 38.21 -33.31
N PRO A 251 36.06 38.35 -34.35
CA PRO A 251 36.50 38.90 -35.61
C PRO A 251 36.64 40.42 -35.51
N SER A 252 37.84 40.93 -35.81
CA SER A 252 38.11 42.36 -35.96
C SER A 252 37.39 42.90 -37.19
N ARG A 253 36.77 44.08 -37.01
CA ARG A 253 36.07 44.86 -38.02
C ARG A 253 37.02 45.51 -39.03
#